data_AF-A0A1H8UUL0-F1
#
_entry.id   AF-A0A1H8UUL0-F1
#
_cell.length_a   1.000
_cell.length_b   1.000
_cell.length_c   1.000
_cell.angle_alpha   90.00
_cell.angle_beta   90.00
_cell.angle_gamma   90.00
#
_symmetry.space_group_name_H-M   'P 1'
#
loop_
_entity.id
_entity.type
_entity.pdbx_description
1 polymer ?
#
loop_
_entity_poly.entity_id
_entity_poly.type
_entity_poly.pdbx_seq_one_letter_code
_entity_poly.pdbx_strand_id
1 'polypeptide(L)'
;MTDKQPPEIAQAAAEAGAKKVHRTWDRVLVSAFLAGAYISFGALVAITVSSGLDPETWGTLPTLFMGAAFTLGLVLVLVAGSDLATGNMMLVPLGAMQGRIRGADVVRNLTLVLLGNLLGALFVAFFLAVQTGVIGHAGEAGSPGLTFERLAGIASAKATGESYWQVFLRGVGCNWLVCLAVWMSLATTTVSGKILAIFFPIMAFVAMGFDHVVANMFFLPAAIFADVDGLTWGDTLLNWLFAGLGNLVGAVVFVATSYWYLFLKDEPAQAPAHGGETAERA
;
A
#
# COMPACT_ATOMS: atom_id res chain seq x y z
N MET A 1 0.40 -24.10 -16.24
CA MET A 1 1.66 -23.39 -15.92
C MET A 1 2.01 -23.72 -14.49
N THR A 2 3.26 -24.10 -14.23
CA THR A 2 3.75 -24.31 -12.86
C THR A 2 4.09 -22.95 -12.24
N ASP A 3 3.72 -22.74 -10.99
CA ASP A 3 4.08 -21.50 -10.27
C ASP A 3 5.61 -21.42 -10.06
N LYS A 4 6.13 -20.19 -9.98
CA LYS A 4 7.57 -19.92 -9.79
C LYS A 4 8.05 -20.36 -8.41
N GLN A 5 9.27 -20.90 -8.36
CA GLN A 5 9.99 -21.19 -7.13
C GLN A 5 10.61 -19.91 -6.53
N PRO A 6 10.95 -19.88 -5.22
CA PRO A 6 11.47 -18.68 -4.57
C PRO A 6 12.64 -17.96 -5.28
N PRO A 7 13.65 -18.65 -5.86
CA PRO A 7 14.71 -17.99 -6.62
C PRO A 7 14.20 -17.28 -7.88
N GLU A 8 13.29 -17.90 -8.63
CA GLU A 8 12.68 -17.33 -9.83
C GLU A 8 11.80 -16.11 -9.49
N ILE A 9 11.13 -16.13 -8.33
CA ILE A 9 10.41 -14.96 -7.82
C ILE A 9 11.38 -13.82 -7.54
N ALA A 10 12.54 -14.10 -6.95
CA ALA A 10 13.54 -13.08 -6.63
C ALA A 10 14.07 -12.40 -7.88
N GLN A 11 14.38 -13.18 -8.93
CA GLN A 11 14.78 -12.64 -10.22
C GLN A 11 13.68 -11.77 -10.84
N ALA A 12 12.44 -12.27 -10.87
CA ALA A 12 11.29 -11.51 -11.39
C ALA A 12 11.04 -10.21 -10.61
N ALA A 13 11.22 -10.23 -9.29
CA ALA A 13 11.07 -9.06 -8.42
C ALA A 13 12.13 -7.99 -8.71
N ALA A 14 13.40 -8.40 -8.86
CA ALA A 14 14.49 -7.49 -9.21
C ALA A 14 14.30 -6.86 -10.60
N GLU A 15 13.83 -7.64 -11.58
CA GLU A 15 13.50 -7.18 -12.92
C GLU A 15 12.33 -6.19 -12.94
N ALA A 16 11.26 -6.51 -12.21
CA ALA A 16 10.13 -5.62 -12.04
C ALA A 16 10.56 -4.28 -11.42
N GLY A 17 11.45 -4.32 -10.43
CA GLY A 17 12.07 -3.14 -9.81
C GLY A 17 12.84 -2.27 -10.81
N ALA A 18 13.71 -2.87 -11.60
CA ALA A 18 14.51 -2.15 -12.61
C ALA A 18 13.61 -1.52 -13.69
N LYS A 19 12.62 -2.26 -14.21
CA LYS A 19 11.70 -1.77 -15.25
C LYS A 19 10.90 -0.55 -14.80
N LYS A 20 10.59 -0.44 -13.50
CA LYS A 20 9.80 0.68 -12.95
C LYS A 20 10.50 2.04 -13.05
N VAL A 21 11.83 2.06 -13.08
CA VAL A 21 12.66 3.29 -13.12
C VAL A 21 12.79 3.87 -14.53
N HIS A 22 12.75 3.04 -15.57
CA HIS A 22 12.98 3.47 -16.96
C HIS A 22 11.77 4.16 -17.62
N ARG A 23 10.69 4.42 -16.88
CA ARG A 23 9.50 5.10 -17.39
C ARG A 23 9.62 6.61 -17.27
N THR A 24 8.94 7.32 -18.17
CA THR A 24 8.84 8.78 -18.12
C THR A 24 8.07 9.23 -16.88
N TRP A 25 8.39 10.42 -16.38
CA TRP A 25 7.88 10.92 -15.10
C TRP A 25 6.35 11.05 -15.08
N ASP A 26 5.74 11.41 -16.21
CA ASP A 26 4.30 11.56 -16.42
C ASP A 26 3.58 10.21 -16.26
N ARG A 27 4.11 9.15 -16.88
CA ARG A 27 3.56 7.80 -16.76
C ARG A 27 3.65 7.26 -15.34
N VAL A 28 4.77 7.54 -14.65
CA VAL A 28 4.93 7.17 -13.25
C VAL A 28 3.92 7.92 -12.38
N LEU A 29 3.71 9.22 -12.62
CA LEU A 29 2.79 10.02 -11.83
C LEU A 29 1.33 9.58 -12.02
N VAL A 30 0.89 9.32 -13.25
CA VAL A 30 -0.47 8.81 -13.54
C VAL A 30 -0.67 7.44 -12.90
N SER A 31 0.29 6.53 -13.08
CA SER A 31 0.25 5.20 -12.46
C SER A 31 0.22 5.27 -10.93
N ALA A 32 1.00 6.17 -10.33
CA ALA A 32 1.03 6.38 -8.89
C ALA A 32 -0.25 7.04 -8.36
N PHE A 33 -0.84 7.98 -9.10
CA PHE A 33 -2.14 8.55 -8.78
C PHE A 33 -3.21 7.45 -8.70
N LEU A 34 -3.27 6.58 -9.70
CA LEU A 34 -4.21 5.46 -9.71
C LEU A 34 -4.00 4.53 -8.52
N ALA A 35 -2.76 4.19 -8.18
CA ALA A 35 -2.48 3.36 -7.00
C ALA A 35 -2.94 3.99 -5.69
N GLY A 36 -2.75 5.31 -5.52
CA GLY A 36 -3.27 6.05 -4.35
C GLY A 36 -4.79 6.00 -4.28
N ALA A 37 -5.46 6.19 -5.42
CA ALA A 37 -6.91 6.10 -5.51
C ALA A 37 -7.42 4.67 -5.21
N TYR A 38 -6.75 3.63 -5.72
CA TYR A 38 -7.14 2.24 -5.49
C TYR A 38 -7.01 1.82 -4.02
N ILE A 39 -5.92 2.19 -3.35
CA ILE A 39 -5.80 1.99 -1.90
C ILE A 39 -6.91 2.72 -1.14
N SER A 40 -7.26 3.93 -1.58
CA SER A 40 -8.34 4.72 -0.98
C SER A 40 -9.72 4.11 -1.20
N PHE A 41 -9.99 3.48 -2.35
CA PHE A 41 -11.22 2.71 -2.54
C PHE A 41 -11.28 1.49 -1.61
N GLY A 42 -10.14 0.80 -1.42
CA GLY A 42 -10.01 -0.26 -0.42
C GLY A 42 -10.31 0.24 0.99
N ALA A 43 -9.78 1.42 1.36
CA ALA A 43 -10.05 2.05 2.64
C ALA A 43 -11.53 2.45 2.81
N LEU A 44 -12.12 3.05 1.78
CA LEU A 44 -13.51 3.49 1.80
C LEU A 44 -14.47 2.31 1.99
N VAL A 45 -14.31 1.23 1.21
CA VAL A 45 -15.13 0.03 1.40
C VAL A 45 -14.90 -0.59 2.78
N ALA A 46 -13.67 -0.59 3.28
CA ALA A 46 -13.33 -1.15 4.59
C ALA A 46 -14.02 -0.38 5.75
N ILE A 47 -14.10 0.95 5.66
CA ILE A 47 -14.88 1.76 6.60
C ILE A 47 -16.37 1.40 6.48
N THR A 48 -16.91 1.41 5.26
CA THR A 48 -18.34 1.18 5.02
C THR A 48 -18.83 -0.17 5.54
N VAL A 49 -18.05 -1.25 5.34
CA VAL A 49 -18.49 -2.57 5.81
C VAL A 49 -18.30 -2.77 7.32
N SER A 50 -17.37 -2.04 7.94
CA SER A 50 -17.07 -2.18 9.37
C SER A 50 -17.82 -1.19 10.26
N SER A 51 -18.40 -0.12 9.70
CA SER A 51 -19.05 0.94 10.45
C SER A 51 -20.34 0.54 11.13
N GLY A 52 -21.10 -0.41 10.56
CA GLY A 52 -22.34 -0.92 11.15
C GLY A 52 -22.16 -2.07 12.15
N LEU A 53 -20.92 -2.50 12.40
CA LEU A 53 -20.63 -3.63 13.28
C LEU A 53 -20.18 -3.14 14.65
N ASP A 54 -21.11 -3.13 15.60
CA ASP A 54 -20.86 -2.75 16.99
C ASP A 54 -19.85 -3.72 17.68
N PRO A 55 -18.70 -3.22 18.17
CA PRO A 55 -17.73 -4.04 18.91
C PRO A 55 -18.27 -4.70 20.18
N GLU A 56 -19.26 -4.12 20.87
CA GLU A 56 -19.82 -4.74 22.09
C GLU A 56 -20.54 -6.06 21.76
N THR A 57 -21.21 -6.10 20.61
CA THR A 57 -21.93 -7.28 20.12
C THR A 57 -21.00 -8.26 19.39
N TRP A 58 -20.09 -7.77 18.55
CA TRP A 58 -19.33 -8.58 17.58
C TRP A 58 -17.85 -8.76 17.92
N GLY A 59 -17.37 -8.17 19.02
CA GLY A 59 -15.96 -8.26 19.42
C GLY A 59 -15.01 -7.74 18.36
N THR A 60 -14.06 -8.58 17.92
CA THR A 60 -13.04 -8.20 16.92
C THR A 60 -13.44 -8.51 15.48
N LEU A 61 -14.67 -8.96 15.21
CA LEU A 61 -15.13 -9.18 13.83
C LEU A 61 -15.12 -7.92 12.94
N PRO A 62 -15.39 -6.69 13.43
CA PRO A 62 -15.27 -5.49 12.61
C PRO A 62 -13.86 -5.31 12.01
N THR A 63 -12.80 -5.69 12.73
CA THR A 63 -11.42 -5.58 12.21
C THR A 63 -11.12 -6.63 11.15
N LEU A 64 -11.70 -7.83 11.26
CA LEU A 64 -11.63 -8.87 10.24
C LEU A 64 -12.31 -8.42 8.93
N PHE A 65 -13.54 -7.91 9.01
CA PHE A 65 -14.26 -7.43 7.83
C PHE A 65 -13.58 -6.22 7.20
N MET A 66 -13.07 -5.30 8.02
CA MET A 66 -12.25 -4.18 7.55
C MET A 66 -11.04 -4.68 6.76
N GLY A 67 -10.28 -5.64 7.30
CA GLY A 67 -9.10 -6.19 6.60
C GLY A 67 -9.44 -6.97 5.33
N ALA A 68 -10.49 -7.79 5.37
CA ALA A 68 -10.95 -8.53 4.19
C ALA A 68 -11.36 -7.57 3.06
N ALA A 69 -12.14 -6.53 3.36
CA ALA A 69 -12.57 -5.56 2.37
C ALA A 69 -11.44 -4.66 1.86
N PHE A 70 -10.51 -4.26 2.74
CA PHE A 70 -9.35 -3.43 2.38
C PHE A 70 -8.45 -4.09 1.32
N THR A 71 -8.44 -5.43 1.26
CA THR A 71 -7.72 -6.22 0.26
C THR A 71 -8.01 -5.77 -1.18
N LEU A 72 -9.22 -5.27 -1.45
CA LEU A 72 -9.59 -4.69 -2.75
C LEU A 72 -8.53 -3.72 -3.28
N GLY A 73 -7.97 -2.88 -2.41
CA GLY A 73 -7.01 -1.86 -2.80
C GLY A 73 -5.76 -2.44 -3.46
N LEU A 74 -5.09 -3.43 -2.84
CA LEU A 74 -3.87 -4.01 -3.42
C LEU A 74 -4.18 -4.91 -4.62
N VAL A 75 -5.34 -5.56 -4.65
CA VAL A 75 -5.80 -6.31 -5.84
C VAL A 75 -5.91 -5.39 -7.05
N LEU A 76 -6.59 -4.24 -6.91
CA LEU A 76 -6.68 -3.24 -7.97
C LEU A 76 -5.29 -2.76 -8.37
N VAL A 77 -4.42 -2.47 -7.41
CA VAL A 77 -3.06 -2.00 -7.69
C VAL A 77 -2.28 -2.97 -8.58
N LEU A 78 -2.24 -4.25 -8.21
CA LEU A 78 -1.40 -5.24 -8.88
C LEU A 78 -2.01 -5.82 -10.15
N VAL A 79 -3.34 -5.97 -10.19
CA VAL A 79 -4.03 -6.51 -11.37
C VAL A 79 -4.20 -5.44 -12.44
N ALA A 80 -4.49 -4.18 -12.07
CA ALA A 80 -4.58 -3.08 -13.04
C ALA A 80 -3.21 -2.48 -13.43
N GLY A 81 -2.13 -2.84 -12.72
CA GLY A 81 -0.76 -2.50 -13.10
C GLY A 81 -0.31 -1.09 -12.71
N SER A 82 -0.73 -0.61 -11.55
CA SER A 82 -0.37 0.71 -11.01
C SER A 82 0.85 0.67 -10.06
N ASP A 83 1.42 1.83 -9.73
CA ASP A 83 2.62 1.94 -8.90
C ASP A 83 2.32 2.37 -7.48
N LEU A 84 2.44 1.43 -6.55
CA LEU A 84 2.32 1.70 -5.12
C LEU A 84 3.71 1.87 -4.48
N ALA A 85 3.88 2.96 -3.73
CA ALA A 85 5.16 3.29 -3.09
C ALA A 85 5.63 2.18 -2.16
N THR A 86 4.74 1.62 -1.33
CA THR A 86 5.08 0.60 -0.34
C THR A 86 5.56 -0.72 -0.97
N GLY A 87 5.00 -1.13 -2.11
CA GLY A 87 5.54 -2.25 -2.90
C GLY A 87 6.85 -1.91 -3.61
N ASN A 88 6.99 -0.68 -4.11
CA ASN A 88 8.23 -0.23 -4.74
C ASN A 88 9.39 -0.09 -3.74
N MET A 89 9.11 0.15 -2.45
CA MET A 89 10.12 0.15 -1.37
C MET A 89 10.84 -1.20 -1.24
N MET A 90 10.27 -2.30 -1.75
CA MET A 90 10.96 -3.58 -1.88
C MET A 90 11.56 -3.75 -3.27
N LEU A 91 10.73 -3.63 -4.32
CA LEU A 91 11.12 -4.01 -5.69
C LEU A 91 12.30 -3.18 -6.21
N VAL A 92 12.26 -1.86 -6.02
CA VAL A 92 13.25 -0.95 -6.62
C VAL A 92 14.60 -1.08 -5.89
N PRO A 93 14.68 -1.07 -4.54
CA PRO A 93 15.93 -1.41 -3.85
C PRO A 93 16.50 -2.77 -4.21
N LEU A 94 15.66 -3.80 -4.38
CA LEU A 94 16.11 -5.13 -4.79
C LEU A 94 16.80 -5.11 -6.17
N GLY A 95 16.24 -4.37 -7.13
CA GLY A 95 16.88 -4.14 -8.44
C GLY A 95 18.22 -3.41 -8.32
N ALA A 96 18.34 -2.46 -7.40
CA ALA A 96 19.60 -1.75 -7.13
C ALA A 96 20.65 -2.67 -6.46
N MET A 97 20.24 -3.52 -5.52
CA MET A 97 21.11 -4.51 -4.85
C MET A 97 21.65 -5.55 -5.85
N GLN A 98 20.88 -5.86 -6.90
CA GLN A 98 21.35 -6.69 -8.01
C GLN A 98 22.13 -5.90 -9.08
N GLY A 99 22.49 -4.64 -8.82
CA GLY A 99 23.30 -3.83 -9.75
C GLY A 99 22.60 -3.43 -11.05
N ARG A 100 21.27 -3.56 -11.15
CA ARG A 100 20.52 -3.22 -12.37
C ARG A 100 20.23 -1.72 -12.51
N ILE A 101 20.16 -1.00 -11.39
CA ILE A 101 19.89 0.44 -11.32
C ILE A 101 20.74 1.10 -10.23
N ARG A 102 20.81 2.43 -10.22
CA ARG A 102 21.61 3.17 -9.23
C ARG A 102 20.77 3.50 -8.00
N GLY A 103 21.42 3.68 -6.84
CA GLY A 103 20.73 4.11 -5.62
C GLY A 103 19.99 5.46 -5.76
N ALA A 104 20.49 6.37 -6.60
CA ALA A 104 19.80 7.64 -6.91
C ALA A 104 18.45 7.43 -7.61
N ASP A 105 18.35 6.38 -8.43
CA ASP A 105 17.11 6.03 -9.13
C ASP A 105 16.04 5.53 -8.16
N VAL A 106 16.47 4.83 -7.10
CA VAL A 106 15.58 4.37 -6.01
C VAL A 106 14.91 5.57 -5.36
N VAL A 107 15.69 6.55 -4.90
CA VAL A 107 15.15 7.74 -4.22
C VAL A 107 14.20 8.50 -5.14
N ARG A 108 14.62 8.73 -6.39
CA ARG A 108 13.78 9.43 -7.39
C ARG A 108 12.45 8.72 -7.62
N ASN A 109 12.46 7.40 -7.80
CA ASN A 109 11.24 6.62 -8.03
C ASN A 109 10.33 6.66 -6.80
N LEU A 110 10.86 6.39 -5.62
CA LEU A 110 10.07 6.35 -4.39
C LEU A 110 9.43 7.70 -4.09
N THR A 111 10.16 8.81 -4.25
CA THR A 111 9.60 10.16 -4.06
C THR A 111 8.48 10.44 -5.05
N LEU A 112 8.69 10.18 -6.35
CA LEU A 112 7.68 10.48 -7.38
C LEU A 112 6.40 9.65 -7.19
N VAL A 113 6.55 8.36 -6.87
CA VAL A 113 5.43 7.45 -6.64
C VAL A 113 4.68 7.82 -5.35
N LEU A 114 5.40 8.16 -4.27
CA LEU A 114 4.75 8.58 -3.02
C LEU A 114 3.93 9.86 -3.21
N LEU A 115 4.43 10.84 -3.98
CA LEU A 115 3.68 12.05 -4.32
C LEU A 115 2.44 11.74 -5.16
N GLY A 116 2.57 10.88 -6.17
CA GLY A 116 1.40 10.45 -6.95
C GLY A 116 0.36 9.72 -6.10
N ASN A 117 0.80 8.80 -5.23
CA ASN A 117 -0.09 8.10 -4.31
C ASN A 117 -0.83 9.07 -3.38
N LEU A 118 -0.13 10.09 -2.85
CA LEU A 118 -0.75 11.14 -2.05
C LEU A 118 -1.83 11.90 -2.83
N LEU A 119 -1.54 12.34 -4.05
CA LEU A 119 -2.51 13.06 -4.89
C LEU A 119 -3.75 12.21 -5.17
N GLY A 120 -3.56 10.93 -5.48
CA GLY A 120 -4.67 9.99 -5.68
C GLY A 120 -5.51 9.79 -4.41
N ALA A 121 -4.85 9.68 -3.25
CA ALA A 121 -5.53 9.49 -1.99
C ALA A 121 -6.34 10.73 -1.56
N LEU A 122 -5.75 11.92 -1.69
CA LEU A 122 -6.44 13.19 -1.43
C LEU A 122 -7.64 13.39 -2.36
N PHE A 123 -7.49 13.02 -3.65
CA PHE A 123 -8.59 13.10 -4.61
C PHE A 123 -9.78 12.24 -4.17
N VAL A 124 -9.54 10.97 -3.81
CA VAL A 124 -10.62 10.07 -3.36
C VAL A 124 -11.19 10.55 -2.02
N ALA A 125 -10.34 10.93 -1.06
CA ALA A 125 -10.76 11.43 0.26
C ALA A 125 -11.71 12.63 0.14
N PHE A 126 -11.34 13.64 -0.66
CA PHE A 126 -12.17 14.83 -0.82
C PHE A 126 -13.36 14.57 -1.73
N PHE A 127 -13.13 14.24 -3.01
CA PHE A 127 -14.18 14.24 -4.03
C PHE A 127 -15.10 13.03 -3.96
N LEU A 128 -14.60 11.85 -3.61
CA LEU A 128 -15.35 10.60 -3.74
C LEU A 128 -15.82 10.01 -2.41
N ALA A 129 -15.23 10.44 -1.29
CA ALA A 129 -15.62 10.03 0.04
C ALA A 129 -16.50 11.08 0.73
N VAL A 130 -15.99 12.30 0.92
CA VAL A 130 -16.71 13.36 1.67
C VAL A 130 -17.73 14.08 0.79
N GLN A 131 -17.34 14.59 -0.39
CA GLN A 131 -18.25 15.38 -1.23
C GLN A 131 -19.43 14.58 -1.81
N THR A 132 -19.30 13.25 -1.90
CA THR A 132 -20.39 12.34 -2.30
C THR A 132 -21.33 11.98 -1.16
N GLY A 133 -20.96 12.28 0.10
CA GLY A 133 -21.70 11.87 1.29
C GLY A 133 -21.57 10.39 1.65
N VAL A 134 -20.57 9.68 1.13
CA VAL A 134 -20.28 8.30 1.59
C VAL A 134 -19.74 8.33 3.02
N ILE A 135 -18.90 9.32 3.32
CA ILE A 135 -18.55 9.74 4.68
C ILE A 135 -19.37 10.99 4.96
N GLY A 136 -20.26 10.89 5.95
CA GLY A 136 -21.08 12.03 6.40
C GLY A 136 -20.30 12.92 7.37
N HIS A 137 -21.04 13.73 8.12
CA HIS A 137 -20.52 14.65 9.12
C HIS A 137 -21.06 14.32 10.51
N ALA A 138 -20.53 14.99 11.52
CA ALA A 138 -20.96 14.84 12.91
C ALA A 138 -22.49 15.06 13.05
N GLY A 139 -23.16 14.08 13.68
CA GLY A 139 -24.60 14.13 13.94
C GLY A 139 -25.49 13.69 12.79
N GLU A 140 -24.94 13.29 11.64
CA GLU A 140 -25.72 12.66 10.57
C GLU A 140 -26.21 11.26 10.99
N ALA A 141 -27.41 10.89 10.52
CA ALA A 141 -28.01 9.59 10.79
C ALA A 141 -27.81 8.61 9.63
N GLY A 142 -27.92 7.31 9.91
CA GLY A 142 -27.83 6.26 8.91
C GLY A 142 -26.40 5.96 8.46
N SER A 143 -26.26 5.40 7.26
CA SER A 143 -24.96 4.93 6.74
C SER A 143 -23.85 6.00 6.75
N PRO A 144 -24.10 7.26 6.34
CA PRO A 144 -23.07 8.31 6.36
C PRO A 144 -22.59 8.68 7.77
N GLY A 145 -23.47 8.64 8.77
CA GLY A 145 -23.11 8.86 10.17
C GLY A 145 -22.24 7.74 10.74
N LEU A 146 -22.61 6.48 10.45
CA LEU A 146 -21.82 5.32 10.87
C LEU A 146 -20.41 5.36 10.26
N THR A 147 -20.28 5.67 8.97
CA THR A 147 -18.97 5.77 8.31
C THR A 147 -18.15 6.93 8.88
N PHE A 148 -18.77 8.06 9.21
CA PHE A 148 -18.13 9.17 9.91
C PHE A 148 -17.56 8.74 11.27
N GLU A 149 -18.37 8.13 12.13
CA GLU A 149 -17.93 7.68 13.46
C GLU A 149 -16.78 6.67 13.37
N ARG A 150 -16.88 5.72 12.43
CA ARG A 150 -15.83 4.73 12.19
C ARG A 150 -14.53 5.37 11.72
N LEU A 151 -14.61 6.32 10.79
CA LEU A 151 -13.46 7.07 10.31
C LEU A 151 -12.83 7.90 11.44
N ALA A 152 -13.65 8.60 12.23
CA ALA A 152 -13.21 9.42 13.35
C ALA A 152 -12.42 8.58 14.37
N GLY A 153 -12.92 7.40 14.74
CA GLY A 153 -12.21 6.48 15.63
C GLY A 153 -10.84 6.04 15.08
N ILE A 154 -10.77 5.70 13.79
CA ILE A 154 -9.49 5.31 13.14
C ILE A 154 -8.52 6.49 13.10
N ALA A 155 -8.99 7.67 12.69
CA ALA A 155 -8.15 8.84 12.51
C ALA A 155 -7.62 9.38 13.84
N SER A 156 -8.47 9.45 14.88
CA SER A 156 -8.07 9.87 16.22
C SER A 156 -7.03 8.93 16.85
N ALA A 157 -7.21 7.61 16.69
CA ALA A 157 -6.21 6.64 17.15
C ALA A 157 -4.84 6.88 16.48
N LYS A 158 -4.83 7.12 15.17
CA LYS A 158 -3.61 7.33 14.38
C LYS A 158 -2.93 8.68 14.60
N ALA A 159 -3.70 9.74 14.83
CA ALA A 159 -3.19 11.10 14.97
C ALA A 159 -2.68 11.38 16.39
N THR A 160 -3.43 10.98 17.41
CA THR A 160 -3.16 11.39 18.81
C THR A 160 -3.19 10.24 19.82
N GLY A 161 -3.81 9.11 19.48
CA GLY A 161 -3.93 7.94 20.38
C GLY A 161 -2.67 7.06 20.46
N GLU A 162 -1.77 7.17 19.49
CA GLU A 162 -0.60 6.30 19.35
C GLU A 162 0.71 7.10 19.45
N SER A 163 1.70 6.55 20.16
CA SER A 163 3.03 7.14 20.18
C SER A 163 3.73 6.96 18.82
N TYR A 164 4.60 7.90 18.45
CA TYR A 164 5.36 7.82 17.20
C TYR A 164 6.20 6.53 17.06
N TRP A 165 6.68 5.98 18.18
CA TRP A 165 7.38 4.70 18.19
C TRP A 165 6.45 3.53 17.84
N GLN A 166 5.21 3.55 18.35
CA GLN A 166 4.21 2.55 17.98
C GLN A 166 3.86 2.65 16.50
N VAL A 167 3.60 3.86 15.97
CA VAL A 167 3.32 4.08 14.54
C VAL A 167 4.47 3.58 13.67
N PHE A 168 5.72 3.84 14.06
CA PHE A 168 6.90 3.34 13.35
C PHE A 168 6.94 1.80 13.32
N LEU A 169 6.81 1.12 14.48
CA LEU A 169 6.86 -0.34 14.54
C LEU A 169 5.69 -1.00 13.80
N ARG A 170 4.49 -0.41 13.89
CA ARG A 170 3.33 -0.82 13.10
C ARG A 170 3.59 -0.65 11.60
N GLY A 171 4.28 0.42 11.21
CA GLY A 171 4.75 0.63 9.85
C GLY A 171 5.69 -0.48 9.36
N VAL A 172 6.62 -0.94 10.19
CA VAL A 172 7.53 -2.05 9.87
C VAL A 172 6.74 -3.33 9.59
N GLY A 173 5.85 -3.72 10.51
CA GLY A 173 5.01 -4.90 10.37
C GLY A 173 4.07 -4.83 9.16
N CYS A 174 3.48 -3.65 8.91
CA CYS A 174 2.61 -3.42 7.76
C CYS A 174 3.33 -3.74 6.46
N ASN A 175 4.46 -3.08 6.21
CA ASN A 175 5.05 -3.16 4.89
C ASN A 175 5.83 -4.46 4.68
N TRP A 176 6.21 -5.17 5.74
CA TRP A 176 6.64 -6.55 5.61
C TRP A 176 5.53 -7.40 4.97
N LEU A 177 4.30 -7.34 5.49
CA LEU A 177 3.16 -8.10 4.95
C LEU A 177 2.74 -7.64 3.55
N VAL A 178 2.74 -6.32 3.28
CA VAL A 178 2.45 -5.79 1.93
C VAL A 178 3.49 -6.28 0.92
N CYS A 179 4.77 -6.24 1.27
CA CYS A 179 5.84 -6.73 0.39
C CYS A 179 5.74 -8.24 0.16
N LEU A 180 5.35 -9.03 1.17
CA LEU A 180 5.08 -10.46 1.01
C LEU A 180 3.88 -10.72 0.10
N ALA A 181 2.80 -9.93 0.17
CA ALA A 181 1.69 -10.02 -0.78
C ALA A 181 2.15 -9.77 -2.22
N VAL A 182 2.95 -8.71 -2.45
CA VAL A 182 3.53 -8.42 -3.76
C VAL A 182 4.44 -9.56 -4.21
N TRP A 183 5.33 -10.04 -3.35
CA TRP A 183 6.26 -11.15 -3.62
C TRP A 183 5.52 -12.42 -4.03
N MET A 184 4.57 -12.89 -3.22
CA MET A 184 3.80 -14.09 -3.49
C MET A 184 2.95 -13.95 -4.76
N SER A 185 2.45 -12.75 -5.07
CA SER A 185 1.71 -12.51 -6.31
C SER A 185 2.56 -12.68 -7.58
N LEU A 186 3.90 -12.59 -7.48
CA LEU A 186 4.81 -12.83 -8.59
C LEU A 186 5.05 -14.33 -8.86
N ALA A 187 4.71 -15.19 -7.90
CA ALA A 187 4.82 -16.64 -8.02
C ALA A 187 3.90 -17.19 -9.13
N THR A 188 2.71 -16.61 -9.26
CA THR A 188 1.67 -17.10 -10.17
C THR A 188 1.39 -16.14 -11.33
N THR A 189 0.91 -16.68 -12.45
CA THR A 189 0.49 -15.90 -13.63
C THR A 189 -1.02 -15.68 -13.70
N THR A 190 -1.79 -16.39 -12.88
CA THR A 190 -3.26 -16.31 -12.88
C THR A 190 -3.76 -15.17 -12.00
N VAL A 191 -4.84 -14.50 -12.41
CA VAL A 191 -5.46 -13.43 -11.61
C VAL A 191 -6.00 -13.96 -10.29
N SER A 192 -6.63 -15.15 -10.29
CA SER A 192 -7.13 -15.81 -9.08
C SER A 192 -6.02 -16.12 -8.08
N GLY A 193 -4.89 -16.66 -8.54
CA GLY A 193 -3.73 -16.91 -7.69
C GLY A 193 -3.18 -15.63 -7.07
N LYS A 194 -3.11 -14.53 -7.85
CA LYS A 194 -2.69 -13.22 -7.33
C LYS A 194 -3.65 -12.72 -6.24
N ILE A 195 -4.95 -12.82 -6.46
CA ILE A 195 -5.96 -12.40 -5.47
C ILE A 195 -5.78 -13.18 -4.15
N LEU A 196 -5.62 -14.50 -4.22
CA LEU A 196 -5.41 -15.34 -3.03
C LEU A 196 -4.10 -15.01 -2.30
N ALA A 197 -3.00 -14.78 -3.05
CA ALA A 197 -1.72 -14.38 -2.50
C ALA A 197 -1.77 -13.01 -1.78
N ILE A 198 -2.60 -12.10 -2.30
CA ILE A 198 -2.80 -10.76 -1.74
C ILE A 198 -3.72 -10.78 -0.51
N PHE A 199 -4.76 -11.63 -0.51
CA PHE A 199 -5.82 -11.58 0.50
C PHE A 199 -5.32 -11.72 1.94
N PHE A 200 -4.60 -12.79 2.25
CA PHE A 200 -4.25 -13.08 3.64
C PHE A 200 -3.28 -12.06 4.27
N PRO A 201 -2.17 -11.63 3.61
CA PRO A 201 -1.27 -10.66 4.22
C PRO A 201 -1.93 -9.29 4.43
N ILE A 202 -2.79 -8.86 3.50
CA ILE A 202 -3.47 -7.55 3.58
C ILE A 202 -4.55 -7.56 4.65
N MET A 203 -5.38 -8.61 4.68
CA MET A 203 -6.35 -8.81 5.75
C MET A 203 -5.67 -8.83 7.12
N ALA A 204 -4.53 -9.52 7.27
CA ALA A 204 -3.82 -9.63 8.54
C ALA A 204 -3.31 -8.27 9.05
N PHE A 205 -2.59 -7.48 8.24
CA PHE A 205 -2.02 -6.22 8.75
C PHE A 205 -3.11 -5.22 9.14
N VAL A 206 -4.21 -5.19 8.38
CA VAL A 206 -5.34 -4.28 8.66
C VAL A 206 -6.09 -4.72 9.90
N ALA A 207 -6.34 -6.03 10.06
CA ALA A 207 -6.99 -6.57 11.25
C ALA A 207 -6.17 -6.34 12.53
N MET A 208 -4.83 -6.34 12.42
CA MET A 208 -3.90 -6.00 13.50
C MET A 208 -3.75 -4.49 13.75
N GLY A 209 -4.33 -3.63 12.91
CA GLY A 209 -4.26 -2.18 13.05
C GLY A 209 -2.89 -1.58 12.71
N PHE A 210 -2.12 -2.23 11.83
CA PHE A 210 -0.82 -1.70 11.41
C PHE A 210 -0.93 -0.46 10.49
N ASP A 211 0.14 0.33 10.44
CA ASP A 211 0.18 1.62 9.74
C ASP A 211 0.73 1.50 8.33
N HIS A 212 -0.11 1.83 7.36
CA HIS A 212 0.26 1.89 5.95
C HIS A 212 0.25 3.34 5.50
N VAL A 213 1.41 3.89 5.14
CA VAL A 213 1.55 5.33 4.84
C VAL A 213 0.55 5.80 3.77
N VAL A 214 0.35 5.04 2.69
CA VAL A 214 -0.59 5.41 1.61
C VAL A 214 -2.05 5.27 2.05
N ALA A 215 -2.37 4.37 2.99
CA ALA A 215 -3.73 4.30 3.54
C ALA A 215 -3.99 5.48 4.49
N ASN A 216 -2.98 5.85 5.28
CA ASN A 216 -3.05 7.01 6.17
C ASN A 216 -3.12 8.33 5.39
N MET A 217 -2.65 8.37 4.13
CA MET A 217 -2.88 9.48 3.18
C MET A 217 -4.35 9.61 2.74
N PHE A 218 -5.19 8.61 3.03
CA PHE A 218 -6.64 8.69 2.87
C PHE A 218 -7.34 8.95 4.20
N PHE A 219 -7.12 8.10 5.22
CA PHE A 219 -7.87 8.15 6.48
C PHE A 219 -7.76 9.51 7.19
N LEU A 220 -6.54 10.05 7.32
CA LEU A 220 -6.35 11.30 8.05
C LEU A 220 -6.90 12.52 7.29
N PRO A 221 -6.61 12.70 5.98
CA PRO A 221 -7.25 13.77 5.21
C PRO A 221 -8.76 13.66 5.10
N ALA A 222 -9.31 12.45 4.90
CA ALA A 222 -10.77 12.26 4.84
C ALA A 222 -11.44 12.70 6.15
N ALA A 223 -10.84 12.38 7.30
CA ALA A 223 -11.35 12.79 8.60
C ALA A 223 -11.27 14.31 8.80
N ILE A 224 -10.16 14.94 8.38
CA ILE A 224 -10.03 16.41 8.41
C ILE A 224 -11.07 17.07 7.49
N PHE A 225 -11.29 16.54 6.28
CA PHE A 225 -12.26 17.09 5.33
C PHE A 225 -13.71 16.89 5.76
N ALA A 226 -14.00 15.88 6.59
CA ALA A 226 -15.30 15.64 7.20
C ALA A 226 -15.49 16.40 8.52
N ASP A 227 -14.57 17.31 8.87
CA ASP A 227 -14.59 18.12 10.10
C ASP A 227 -14.60 17.28 11.40
N VAL A 228 -13.82 16.20 11.46
CA VAL A 228 -13.59 15.47 12.73
C VAL A 228 -12.74 16.33 13.68
N ASP A 229 -13.27 16.54 14.88
CA ASP A 229 -12.64 17.39 15.90
C ASP A 229 -11.25 16.89 16.35
N GLY A 230 -10.35 17.83 16.61
CA GLY A 230 -9.05 17.57 17.25
C GLY A 230 -7.97 17.00 16.33
N LEU A 231 -8.24 16.85 15.03
CA LEU A 231 -7.25 16.43 14.04
C LEU A 231 -6.55 17.62 13.39
N THR A 232 -5.22 17.55 13.28
CA THR A 232 -4.43 18.58 12.61
C THR A 232 -3.60 18.03 11.44
N TRP A 233 -3.29 18.89 10.48
CA TRP A 233 -2.34 18.57 9.42
C TRP A 233 -0.92 18.32 9.97
N GLY A 234 -0.56 18.93 11.11
CA GLY A 234 0.73 18.70 11.77
C GLY A 234 0.87 17.24 12.25
N ASP A 235 -0.13 16.75 12.98
CA ASP A 235 -0.18 15.36 13.44
C ASP A 235 -0.23 14.38 12.26
N THR A 236 -0.95 14.76 11.20
CA THR A 236 -1.03 13.97 9.97
C THR A 236 0.33 13.80 9.29
N LEU A 237 1.10 14.89 9.16
CA LEU A 237 2.44 14.85 8.58
C LEU A 237 3.42 14.01 9.41
N LEU A 238 3.35 14.11 10.74
CA LEU A 238 4.18 13.30 11.64
C LEU A 238 3.80 11.81 11.54
N ASN A 239 2.51 11.48 11.51
CA ASN A 239 2.06 10.11 11.30
C ASN A 239 2.61 9.55 9.97
N TRP A 240 2.47 10.29 8.86
CA TRP A 240 2.99 9.86 7.56
C TRP A 240 4.51 9.66 7.57
N LEU A 241 5.25 10.51 8.27
CA LEU A 241 6.70 10.38 8.40
C LEU A 241 7.07 9.07 9.13
N PHE A 242 6.52 8.83 10.33
CA PHE A 242 6.88 7.64 11.11
C PHE A 242 6.36 6.35 10.48
N ALA A 243 5.13 6.35 9.96
CA ALA A 243 4.58 5.21 9.23
C ALA A 243 5.39 4.93 7.95
N GLY A 244 5.76 5.96 7.20
CA GLY A 244 6.57 5.85 5.99
C GLY A 244 7.98 5.32 6.25
N LEU A 245 8.64 5.79 7.31
CA LEU A 245 9.94 5.28 7.75
C LEU A 245 9.85 3.81 8.19
N GLY A 246 8.82 3.47 8.96
CA GLY A 246 8.54 2.09 9.35
C GLY A 246 8.31 1.21 8.12
N ASN A 247 7.47 1.66 7.19
CA ASN A 247 7.22 0.95 5.94
C ASN A 247 8.50 0.73 5.13
N LEU A 248 9.38 1.74 5.03
CA LEU A 248 10.65 1.62 4.32
C LEU A 248 11.55 0.55 4.97
N VAL A 249 11.66 0.54 6.30
CA VAL A 249 12.43 -0.46 7.04
C VAL A 249 11.84 -1.86 6.85
N GLY A 250 10.51 -2.01 6.96
CA GLY A 250 9.80 -3.25 6.71
C GLY A 250 10.09 -3.85 5.34
N ALA A 251 10.09 -3.02 4.30
CA ALA A 251 10.38 -3.46 2.94
C ALA A 251 11.86 -3.74 2.68
N VAL A 252 12.74 -2.79 3.00
CA VAL A 252 14.15 -2.85 2.62
C VAL A 252 14.91 -3.89 3.44
N VAL A 253 14.73 -3.89 4.77
CA VAL A 253 15.49 -4.77 5.66
C VAL A 253 14.91 -6.17 5.62
N PHE A 254 13.62 -6.33 5.90
CA PHE A 254 13.03 -7.64 6.12
C PHE A 254 12.70 -8.39 4.84
N VAL A 255 12.50 -7.70 3.72
CA VAL A 255 12.14 -8.35 2.45
C VAL A 255 13.24 -8.18 1.39
N ALA A 256 13.52 -6.97 0.90
CA ALA A 256 14.49 -6.79 -0.17
C ALA A 256 15.87 -7.35 0.18
N THR A 257 16.45 -6.98 1.33
CA THR A 257 17.78 -7.44 1.76
C THR A 257 17.78 -8.93 2.08
N SER A 258 16.78 -9.42 2.82
CA SER A 258 16.67 -10.84 3.17
C SER A 258 16.59 -11.74 1.95
N TYR A 259 15.69 -11.44 1.01
CA TYR A 259 15.49 -12.28 -0.18
C TYR A 259 16.63 -12.10 -1.20
N TRP A 260 17.23 -10.91 -1.29
CA TRP A 260 18.48 -10.74 -2.04
C TRP A 260 19.59 -11.64 -1.48
N TYR A 261 19.79 -11.62 -0.16
CA TYR A 261 20.83 -12.42 0.49
C TYR A 261 20.62 -13.92 0.30
N LEU A 262 19.36 -14.38 0.40
CA LEU A 262 19.01 -15.78 0.28
C LEU A 262 19.08 -16.33 -1.14
N PHE A 263 18.73 -15.52 -2.15
CA PHE A 263 18.46 -16.04 -3.50
C PHE A 263 19.24 -15.36 -4.63
N LEU A 264 19.80 -14.17 -4.42
CA LEU A 264 20.42 -13.39 -5.50
C LEU A 264 21.87 -12.98 -5.25
N LYS A 265 22.38 -13.06 -4.02
CA LYS A 265 23.73 -12.57 -3.68
C LYS A 265 24.83 -13.24 -4.50
N ASP A 266 24.70 -14.55 -4.72
CA ASP A 266 25.69 -15.35 -5.45
C ASP A 266 25.35 -15.47 -6.95
N GLU A 267 24.25 -14.85 -7.39
CA GLU A 267 23.85 -14.77 -8.80
C GLU A 267 24.16 -13.38 -9.37
N PRO A 268 25.27 -13.21 -10.12
CA PRO A 268 25.60 -11.93 -10.72
C PRO A 268 24.48 -11.47 -11.66
N ALA A 269 24.32 -10.15 -11.78
CA ALA A 269 23.35 -9.53 -12.68
C ALA A 269 23.51 -10.12 -14.08
N GLN A 270 22.52 -10.89 -14.55
CA GLN A 270 22.51 -11.30 -15.95
C GLN A 270 22.41 -10.03 -16.79
N ALA A 271 23.40 -9.80 -17.65
CA ALA A 271 23.35 -8.70 -18.61
C ALA A 271 22.02 -8.81 -19.38
N PRO A 272 21.31 -7.68 -19.62
CA PRO A 272 20.06 -7.73 -20.36
C PRO A 272 20.32 -8.47 -21.67
N ALA A 273 19.59 -9.57 -21.89
CA ALA A 273 19.69 -10.32 -23.13
C ALA A 273 19.40 -9.35 -24.28
N HIS A 274 20.42 -9.00 -25.06
CA HIS A 274 20.22 -8.35 -26.35
C HIS A 274 19.52 -9.37 -27.25
N GLY A 275 18.20 -9.38 -27.21
CA GLY A 275 17.37 -10.33 -27.94
C GLY A 275 16.02 -9.73 -28.30
N GLY A 276 15.96 -9.16 -29.50
CA GLY A 276 14.77 -8.99 -30.33
C GLY A 276 13.59 -8.24 -29.71
N GLU A 277 13.32 -7.03 -30.21
CA GLU A 277 11.95 -6.55 -30.30
C GLU A 277 11.12 -7.55 -31.12
N THR A 278 10.52 -8.53 -30.46
CA THR A 278 9.26 -9.10 -30.95
C THR A 278 8.17 -8.27 -30.30
N ALA A 279 7.66 -7.33 -31.08
CA ALA A 279 6.41 -6.66 -30.81
C ALA A 279 5.34 -7.71 -30.56
N GLU A 280 4.89 -7.86 -29.32
CA GLU A 280 3.64 -8.56 -29.06
C GLU A 280 2.79 -7.74 -28.10
N ARG A 281 1.69 -7.27 -28.68
CA ARG A 281 0.56 -6.63 -28.03
C ARG A 281 -0.17 -7.69 -27.19
N ALA A 282 -0.38 -7.42 -25.91
CA ALA A 282 -1.55 -7.83 -25.13
C ALA A 282 -1.54 -7.08 -23.79
#